data_AF-A0A2E8YBE5-F1
#
_entry.id   AF-A0A2E8YBE5-F1
#
_cell.length_a   1.000
_cell.length_b   1.000
_cell.length_c   1.000
_cell.angle_alpha   90.00
_cell.angle_beta   90.00
_cell.angle_gamma   90.00
#
_symmetry.space_group_name_H-M   'P 1'
#
loop_
_entity.id
_entity.type
_entity.pdbx_description
1 polymer ?
#
loop_
_entity_poly.entity_id
_entity_poly.type
_entity_poly.pdbx_seq_one_letter_code
_entity_poly.pdbx_strand_id
1 'polypeptide(L)'
;MFERARSAGARIVGDTLVTGLDRADKRVFPDSGAVYAKNTLVATNGYTGDFIPELKRRLLPTGASIIVTESLPEEIMRSALIKPRLFTAPNQDH
;
A
#
# COMPACT_ATOMS: atom_id res chain seq x y z
N MET A 1 0.84 11.08 -10.30
CA MET A 1 0.34 11.62 -9.02
C MET A 1 1.44 12.30 -8.21
N PHE A 2 2.57 11.63 -7.98
CA PHE A 2 3.75 12.18 -7.28
C PHE A 2 4.15 13.60 -7.73
N GLU A 3 4.44 13.79 -9.02
CA GLU A 3 4.88 15.12 -9.53
C GLU A 3 3.83 16.22 -9.35
N ARG A 4 2.53 15.87 -9.42
CA ARG A 4 1.45 16.83 -9.18
C ARG A 4 1.42 17.29 -7.73
N ALA A 5 1.59 16.37 -6.77
CA ALA A 5 1.64 16.71 -5.36
C ALA A 5 2.85 17.58 -5.03
N ARG A 6 4.03 17.22 -5.57
CA ARG A 6 5.26 18.00 -5.39
C ARG A 6 5.13 19.41 -5.97
N SER A 7 4.59 19.54 -7.18
CA SER A 7 4.36 20.83 -7.83
C SER A 7 3.34 21.71 -7.08
N ALA A 8 2.42 21.10 -6.33
CA ALA A 8 1.50 21.81 -5.45
C ALA A 8 2.10 22.22 -4.10
N GLY A 9 3.41 22.00 -3.88
CA GLY A 9 4.12 22.39 -2.66
C GLY A 9 4.19 21.31 -1.58
N ALA A 10 3.75 20.07 -1.86
CA ALA A 10 3.92 18.98 -0.90
C ALA A 10 5.38 18.56 -0.81
N ARG A 11 5.90 18.43 0.42
CA ARG A 11 7.21 17.81 0.67
C ARG A 11 7.04 16.30 0.80
N ILE A 12 7.71 15.55 -0.06
CA ILE A 12 7.70 14.09 -0.05
C ILE A 12 9.08 13.63 0.40
N VAL A 13 9.11 12.78 1.42
CA VAL A 13 10.34 12.22 1.98
C VAL A 13 10.22 10.70 1.90
N GLY A 14 11.00 10.11 0.99
CA GLY A 14 11.10 8.66 0.84
C GLY A 14 12.04 8.04 1.87
N ASP A 15 12.10 6.72 1.90
CA ASP A 15 13.06 5.95 2.71
C ASP A 15 13.18 6.41 4.16
N THR A 16 12.03 6.75 4.76
CA THR A 16 11.93 7.31 6.11
C THR A 16 10.86 6.53 6.86
N LEU A 17 11.29 5.64 7.75
CA LEU A 17 10.37 4.82 8.53
C LEU A 17 9.80 5.63 9.70
N VAL A 18 8.48 5.70 9.79
CA VAL A 18 7.81 6.23 10.99
C VAL A 18 7.70 5.12 12.02
N THR A 19 8.29 5.35 13.20
CA THR A 19 8.39 4.40 14.31
C THR A 19 7.47 4.75 15.49
N GLY A 20 6.90 5.96 15.49
CA GLY A 20 6.08 6.44 16.61
C GLY A 20 5.10 7.55 16.22
N LEU A 21 4.04 7.68 17.01
CA LEU A 21 3.07 8.77 16.95
C LEU A 21 2.63 9.15 18.37
N ASP A 22 2.85 10.40 18.76
CA ASP A 22 2.24 11.01 19.94
C ASP A 22 1.11 11.95 19.50
N ARG A 23 -0.12 11.56 19.83
CA ARG A 23 -1.33 12.31 19.46
C ARG A 23 -1.57 13.52 20.38
N ALA A 24 -1.12 13.47 21.64
CA ALA A 24 -1.31 14.55 22.60
C ALA A 24 -0.38 15.72 22.26
N ASP A 25 0.90 15.40 22.04
CA ASP A 25 1.92 16.39 21.68
C ASP A 25 1.97 16.71 20.18
N LYS A 26 1.16 16.00 19.38
CA LYS A 26 1.08 16.16 17.92
C LYS A 26 2.44 15.95 17.26
N ARG A 27 3.15 14.91 17.67
CA ARG A 27 4.49 14.56 17.16
C ARG A 27 4.48 13.23 16.44
N VAL A 28 5.18 13.19 15.32
CA VAL A 28 5.48 11.96 14.58
C VAL A 28 6.97 11.68 14.75
N PHE A 29 7.33 10.40 14.89
CA PHE A 29 8.71 9.98 15.09
C PHE A 29 9.20 9.17 13.88
N PRO A 30 9.67 9.85 12.82
CA PRO A 30 10.56 9.25 11.84
C PRO A 30 11.89 8.80 12.45
N ASP A 31 12.50 7.79 11.85
CA ASP A 31 13.91 7.40 12.09
C ASP A 31 14.92 8.53 11.81
N SER A 32 14.56 9.47 10.94
CA SER A 32 15.32 10.68 10.61
C SER A 32 15.13 11.84 11.60
N GLY A 33 14.30 11.67 12.64
CA GLY A 33 14.08 12.66 13.70
C GLY A 33 12.63 13.15 13.77
N ALA A 34 12.20 13.52 14.98
CA ALA A 34 10.81 13.85 15.27
C ALA A 34 10.34 15.15 14.58
N VAL A 35 9.08 15.13 14.13
CA VAL A 35 8.43 16.29 13.50
C VAL A 35 7.10 16.61 14.18
N TYR A 36 6.73 17.88 14.21
CA TYR A 36 5.42 18.33 14.68
C TYR A 36 4.40 18.31 13.54
N ALA A 37 3.22 17.77 13.78
CA ALA A 37 2.14 17.66 12.81
C ALA A 37 0.79 18.00 13.44
N LYS A 38 0.22 19.17 13.07
CA LYS A 38 -1.08 19.63 13.61
C LYS A 38 -2.20 18.60 13.44
N ASN A 39 -2.21 17.94 12.27
CA ASN A 39 -3.11 16.84 11.91
C ASN A 39 -2.26 15.72 11.29
N THR A 40 -2.60 14.47 11.57
CA THR A 40 -1.89 13.29 11.04
C THR A 40 -2.88 12.35 10.36
N LEU A 41 -2.59 11.96 9.12
CA LEU A 41 -3.29 10.92 8.37
C LEU A 41 -2.35 9.73 8.18
N VAL A 42 -2.82 8.53 8.52
CA VAL A 42 -2.07 7.29 8.37
C VAL A 42 -2.60 6.56 7.14
N ALA A 43 -1.74 6.39 6.14
CA ALA A 43 -2.09 5.81 4.84
C ALA A 43 -1.08 4.73 4.42
N THR A 44 -0.68 3.88 5.36
CA THR A 44 0.31 2.79 5.21
C THR A 44 -0.25 1.53 4.55
N ASN A 45 -1.53 1.53 4.13
CA ASN A 45 -2.25 0.34 3.67
C ASN A 45 -2.12 -0.82 4.70
N GLY A 46 -1.90 -2.05 4.22
CA GLY A 46 -1.69 -3.24 5.03
C GLY A 46 -0.36 -3.29 5.79
N TYR A 47 0.52 -2.29 5.61
CA TYR A 47 1.88 -2.29 6.15
C TYR A 47 2.01 -1.41 7.40
N THR A 48 0.91 -1.22 8.14
CA THR A 48 0.96 -0.50 9.41
C THR A 48 1.79 -1.28 10.42
N GLY A 49 2.92 -0.71 10.83
CA GLY A 49 3.79 -1.27 11.87
C GLY A 49 3.20 -1.16 13.28
N ASP A 50 4.02 -1.41 14.29
CA ASP A 50 3.59 -1.46 15.69
C ASP A 50 3.31 -0.09 16.33
N PHE A 51 3.63 1.00 15.64
CA PHE A 51 3.47 2.36 16.17
C PHE A 51 1.99 2.81 16.32
N ILE A 52 1.05 2.06 15.73
CA ILE A 52 -0.40 2.22 15.95
C ILE A 52 -1.05 0.83 16.11
N PRO A 53 -1.01 0.24 17.32
CA PRO A 53 -1.50 -1.12 17.56
C PRO A 53 -2.99 -1.30 17.23
N GLU A 54 -3.82 -0.27 17.38
CA GLU A 54 -5.26 -0.34 17.08
C GLU A 54 -5.54 -0.51 15.59
N LEU A 55 -4.69 0.05 14.72
CA LEU A 55 -4.82 -0.08 13.28
C LEU A 55 -4.30 -1.44 12.81
N LYS A 56 -3.16 -1.90 13.35
CA LYS A 56 -2.58 -3.22 13.05
C LYS A 56 -3.58 -4.36 13.31
N ARG A 57 -4.34 -4.30 14.43
CA ARG A 57 -5.35 -5.32 14.76
C ARG A 57 -6.55 -5.39 13.81
N ARG A 58 -6.78 -4.35 13.00
CA ARG A 58 -7.92 -4.26 12.07
C ARG A 58 -7.56 -4.62 10.62
N LEU A 59 -6.29 -4.91 10.35
CA LEU A 59 -5.81 -5.31 9.03
C LEU A 59 -5.94 -6.83 8.89
N LEU A 60 -6.75 -7.27 7.92
CA LEU A 60 -6.78 -8.68 7.51
C LEU A 60 -5.63 -8.90 6.51
N PRO A 61 -4.75 -9.89 6.73
CA PRO A 61 -3.74 -10.23 5.74
C PRO A 61 -4.43 -10.78 4.49
N THR A 62 -4.35 -10.04 3.38
CA THR A 62 -4.82 -10.50 2.08
C THR A 62 -3.64 -11.04 1.29
N GLY A 63 -3.56 -12.35 1.11
CA GLY A 63 -2.62 -12.98 0.19
C GLY A 63 -3.14 -12.86 -1.24
N ALA A 64 -2.59 -11.94 -2.02
CA ALA A 64 -2.79 -11.91 -3.46
C ALA A 64 -1.60 -12.59 -4.13
N SER A 65 -1.88 -13.66 -4.88
CA SER A 65 -0.87 -14.31 -5.73
C SER A 65 -1.12 -13.89 -7.17
N ILE A 66 -0.09 -13.36 -7.82
CA ILE A 66 -0.11 -13.05 -9.25
C ILE A 66 0.71 -14.14 -9.95
N ILE A 67 0.11 -14.80 -10.92
CA ILE A 67 0.79 -15.72 -11.82
C ILE A 67 0.91 -15.00 -13.16
N VAL A 68 2.13 -14.84 -13.64
CA VAL A 68 2.40 -14.26 -14.96
C VAL A 68 2.87 -15.39 -15.86
N THR A 69 2.08 -15.69 -16.88
CA THR A 69 2.42 -16.69 -17.91
C THR A 69 2.48 -16.01 -19.27
N GLU A 70 3.09 -16.69 -20.25
CA GLU A 70 2.75 -16.43 -21.65
C GLU A 70 1.25 -16.67 -21.89
N SER A 71 0.75 -16.26 -23.07
CA SER A 71 -0.67 -16.44 -23.39
C SER A 71 -1.03 -17.93 -23.35
N LEU A 72 -1.78 -18.33 -22.32
CA LEU A 72 -2.22 -19.71 -22.16
C LEU A 72 -3.45 -19.96 -23.04
N PRO A 73 -3.59 -21.16 -23.63
CA PRO A 73 -4.86 -21.61 -24.19
C PRO A 73 -5.97 -21.56 -23.13
N GLU A 74 -7.16 -21.14 -23.54
CA GLU A 74 -8.30 -20.91 -22.64
C GLU A 74 -8.68 -22.15 -21.82
N GLU A 75 -8.53 -23.34 -22.39
CA GLU A 75 -8.85 -24.62 -21.75
C GLU A 75 -7.91 -24.95 -20.58
N ILE A 76 -6.64 -24.56 -20.68
CA ILE A 76 -5.66 -24.71 -19.60
C ILE A 76 -5.96 -23.71 -18.48
N MET A 77 -6.32 -22.46 -18.81
CA MET A 77 -6.72 -21.48 -17.80
C MET A 77 -7.97 -21.91 -17.02
N ARG A 78 -8.97 -22.48 -17.70
CA ARG A 78 -10.22 -22.95 -17.08
C ARG A 78 -10.01 -24.15 -16.14
N SER A 79 -9.06 -25.03 -16.46
CA SER A 79 -8.75 -26.18 -15.60
C SER A 79 -7.85 -25.83 -14.40
N ALA A 80 -6.97 -24.84 -14.53
CA ALA A 80 -6.05 -24.44 -13.46
C ALA A 80 -6.69 -23.55 -12.37
N LEU A 81 -7.75 -22.81 -12.69
CA LEU A 81 -8.36 -21.84 -11.77
C LEU A 81 -9.47 -22.47 -10.91
N ILE A 82 -9.22 -22.57 -9.60
CA ILE A 82 -10.25 -22.99 -8.63
C ILE A 82 -11.23 -21.82 -8.42
N LYS A 83 -12.29 -21.78 -9.23
CA LYS A 83 -13.35 -20.75 -9.29
C LYS A 83 -12.82 -19.35 -9.66
N PRO A 84 -13.01 -18.86 -10.90
CA PRO A 84 -12.47 -17.58 -11.32
C PRO A 84 -13.13 -16.44 -10.52
N ARG A 85 -12.37 -15.81 -9.60
CA ARG A 85 -12.83 -14.62 -8.88
C ARG A 85 -12.62 -13.34 -9.68
N LEU A 86 -11.60 -13.30 -10.55
CA LEU A 86 -11.38 -12.25 -11.56
C LEU A 86 -10.32 -12.74 -12.57
N PHE A 87 -10.64 -12.68 -13.87
CA PHE A 87 -9.69 -12.87 -14.97
C PHE A 87 -9.72 -11.62 -15.84
N THR A 88 -8.56 -11.02 -16.09
CA THR A 88 -8.41 -9.90 -17.04
C THR A 88 -7.40 -10.33 -18.08
N ALA A 89 -7.86 -10.54 -19.32
CA ALA A 89 -6.97 -10.72 -20.46
C ALA A 89 -6.19 -9.42 -20.70
N PRO A 90 -4.92 -9.49 -21.15
CA PRO A 90 -4.19 -8.31 -21.59
C PRO A 90 -5.00 -7.58 -22.67
N ASN A 91 -5.06 -6.25 -22.60
CA ASN A 91 -5.63 -5.43 -23.67
C ASN A 91 -4.87 -5.78 -24.96
N GLN A 92 -5.60 -6.28 -25.96
CA GLN A 92 -5.07 -6.32 -27.32
C GLN A 92 -5.17 -4.90 -27.85
N ASP A 93 -4.07 -4.16 -27.73
CA ASP A 93 -3.88 -2.94 -28.50
C ASP A 93 -3.85 -3.35 -29.98
N HIS A 94 -4.86 -2.89 -30.73
CA HIS A 94 -4.91 -2.96 -32.19
C HIS A 94 -4.00 -1.90 -32.80
#